data_AF-A0A6V7X099-F1
#
_entry.id   AF-A0A6V7X099-F1
#
_cell.length_a   1.000
_cell.length_b   1.000
_cell.length_c   1.000
_cell.angle_alpha   90.00
_cell.angle_beta   90.00
_cell.angle_gamma   90.00
#
_symmetry.space_group_name_H-M   'P 1'
#
loop_
_entity.id
_entity.type
_entity.pdbx_description
1 polymer ?
#
loop_
_entity_poly.entity_id
_entity_poly.type
_entity_poly.pdbx_seq_one_letter_code
_entity_poly.pdbx_strand_id
1 'polypeptide(L)'
;MNNSQCIAAEESVLDTGCNTVRVLHIIFGLIIVIMLIKVIYSYKTMSLNLHKNLLILMSNVFILYLIFALSHISSAFLNFIVIFTYINPCDCLTQVWLVYLILMPAYIYNAGSPLFHFAIMIERLLATVYVKIYEKKGKIFGVISTIIVVIFNG
;
A
#
# COMPACT_ATOMS: atom_id res chain seq x y z
N MET A 1 22.75 23.97 3.99
CA MET A 1 22.16 22.90 4.82
C MET A 1 22.50 23.21 6.26
N ASN A 2 21.54 23.18 7.19
CA ASN A 2 21.81 23.57 8.57
C ASN A 2 22.42 22.38 9.34
N ASN A 3 23.50 22.61 10.10
CA ASN A 3 24.21 21.56 10.83
C ASN A 3 23.29 20.81 11.81
N SER A 4 22.32 21.51 12.42
CA SER A 4 21.35 20.90 13.32
C SER A 4 20.45 19.86 12.66
N GLN A 5 20.14 20.01 11.37
CA GLN A 5 19.31 19.04 10.63
C GLN A 5 20.08 17.75 10.34
N CYS A 6 21.38 17.85 10.08
CA CYS A 6 22.23 16.68 9.85
C CYS A 6 22.40 15.86 11.14
N ILE A 7 22.61 16.51 12.27
CA ILE A 7 22.72 15.86 13.58
C ILE A 7 21.41 15.15 13.95
N ALA A 8 20.27 15.82 13.78
CA ALA A 8 18.96 15.20 14.04
C ALA A 8 18.69 13.99 13.12
N ALA A 9 19.13 14.05 11.86
CA ALA A 9 19.01 12.92 10.94
C ALA A 9 19.86 11.73 11.40
N GLU A 10 21.10 11.96 11.80
CA GLU A 10 21.98 10.94 12.38
C GLU A 10 21.40 10.31 13.64
N GLU A 11 20.90 11.13 14.58
CA GLU A 11 20.23 10.64 15.80
C GLU A 11 19.04 9.72 15.45
N SER A 12 18.22 10.10 14.46
CA SER A 12 17.08 9.27 14.02
C SER A 12 17.50 7.95 13.37
N VAL A 13 18.68 7.92 12.74
CA VAL A 13 19.23 6.74 12.07
C VAL A 13 19.83 5.77 13.08
N LEU A 14 20.46 6.29 14.14
CA LEU A 14 21.05 5.50 15.22
C LEU A 14 20.04 5.12 16.32
N ASP A 15 18.88 5.76 16.37
CA ASP A 15 17.86 5.45 17.38
C ASP A 15 17.40 3.98 17.30
N THR A 16 17.55 3.27 18.43
CA THR A 16 17.26 1.84 18.52
C THR A 16 15.77 1.55 18.40
N GLY A 17 14.91 2.47 18.86
CA GLY A 17 13.46 2.36 18.72
C GLY A 17 13.03 2.42 17.25
N CYS A 18 13.49 3.44 16.53
CA CYS A 18 13.29 3.61 15.09
C CYS A 18 13.79 2.41 14.30
N ASN A 19 14.98 1.90 14.62
CA ASN A 19 15.53 0.73 13.95
C ASN A 19 14.74 -0.55 14.23
N THR A 20 14.24 -0.72 15.45
CA THR A 20 13.33 -1.83 15.79
C THR A 20 12.05 -1.77 14.95
N VAL A 21 11.43 -0.59 14.85
CA VAL A 21 10.22 -0.39 14.03
C VAL A 21 10.50 -0.67 12.54
N ARG A 22 11.66 -0.25 12.02
CA ARG A 22 12.07 -0.54 10.63
C ARG A 22 12.21 -2.03 10.37
N VAL A 23 12.85 -2.78 11.28
CA VAL A 23 12.94 -4.26 11.17
C VAL A 23 11.55 -4.88 11.15
N LEU A 24 10.66 -4.46 12.06
CA LEU A 24 9.28 -4.95 12.09
C LEU A 24 8.53 -4.65 10.79
N HIS A 25 8.67 -3.46 10.21
CA HIS A 25 8.08 -3.13 8.92
C HIS A 25 8.55 -4.06 7.80
N ILE A 26 9.84 -4.43 7.77
CA ILE A 26 10.35 -5.39 6.78
C ILE A 26 9.72 -6.77 7.01
N ILE A 27 9.72 -7.27 8.24
CA ILE A 27 9.20 -8.61 8.57
C ILE A 27 7.70 -8.69 8.23
N PHE A 28 6.89 -7.75 8.73
CA PHE A 28 5.45 -7.74 8.47
C PHE A 28 5.14 -7.45 7.00
N GLY A 29 5.88 -6.55 6.35
CA GLY A 29 5.75 -6.29 4.93
C GLY A 29 5.97 -7.55 4.09
N LEU A 30 7.03 -8.32 4.37
CA LEU A 30 7.30 -9.59 3.68
C LEU A 30 6.20 -10.62 3.93
N ILE A 31 5.72 -10.75 5.16
CA ILE A 31 4.58 -11.64 5.48
C ILE A 31 3.35 -11.26 4.65
N ILE A 32 3.01 -9.97 4.58
CA ILE A 32 1.88 -9.46 3.79
C ILE A 32 2.07 -9.80 2.31
N VAL A 33 3.26 -9.54 1.75
CA VAL A 33 3.55 -9.86 0.34
C VAL A 33 3.38 -11.36 0.06
N ILE A 34 3.90 -12.23 0.94
CA ILE A 34 3.73 -13.68 0.82
C ILE A 34 2.26 -14.08 0.90
N MET A 35 1.49 -13.49 1.81
CA MET A 35 0.05 -13.74 1.92
C MET A 35 -0.68 -13.31 0.65
N LEU A 36 -0.38 -12.13 0.09
CA LEU A 36 -0.99 -11.64 -1.15
C LEU A 36 -0.68 -12.57 -2.33
N ILE A 37 0.56 -13.04 -2.46
CA ILE A 37 0.95 -14.02 -3.49
C ILE A 37 0.15 -15.31 -3.35
N LYS A 38 0.00 -15.84 -2.12
CA LYS A 38 -0.80 -17.04 -1.86
C LYS A 38 -2.27 -16.83 -2.21
N VAL A 39 -2.83 -15.67 -1.88
CA VAL A 39 -4.22 -15.33 -2.22
C VAL A 39 -4.40 -15.30 -3.74
N ILE A 40 -3.53 -14.59 -4.47
CA ILE A 40 -3.58 -14.54 -5.95
C ILE A 40 -3.45 -15.94 -6.55
N TYR A 41 -2.54 -16.77 -6.03
CA TYR A 41 -2.38 -18.14 -6.47
C TYR A 41 -3.63 -18.98 -6.20
N SER A 42 -4.23 -18.85 -5.02
CA SER A 42 -5.49 -19.52 -4.65
C SER A 42 -6.65 -19.11 -5.55
N TYR A 43 -6.76 -17.83 -5.92
CA TYR A 43 -7.75 -17.36 -6.88
C TYR A 43 -7.57 -17.97 -8.28
N LYS A 44 -6.34 -18.28 -8.68
CA LYS A 44 -6.03 -18.90 -9.96
C LYS A 44 -6.33 -20.40 -9.95
N THR A 45 -6.09 -21.08 -8.83
CA THR A 45 -6.22 -22.54 -8.73
C THR A 45 -7.60 -22.99 -8.27
N MET A 46 -8.28 -22.20 -7.44
CA MET A 46 -9.63 -22.47 -6.97
C MET A 46 -10.60 -21.58 -7.74
N SER A 47 -11.53 -22.18 -8.48
CA SER A 47 -12.57 -21.44 -9.21
C SER A 47 -13.60 -20.87 -8.24
N LEU A 48 -13.24 -19.81 -7.50
CA LEU A 48 -14.21 -19.06 -6.73
C LEU A 48 -15.11 -18.30 -7.71
N ASN A 49 -16.38 -18.70 -7.76
CA ASN A 49 -17.40 -18.06 -8.58
C ASN A 49 -17.79 -16.71 -7.95
N LEU A 50 -16.91 -15.72 -8.06
CA LEU A 50 -17.17 -14.37 -7.59
C LEU A 50 -17.66 -13.48 -8.72
N HIS A 51 -18.56 -12.58 -8.37
CA HIS A 51 -19.07 -11.61 -9.33
C HIS A 51 -17.95 -10.69 -9.82
N LYS A 52 -17.99 -10.33 -11.11
CA LYS A 52 -16.91 -9.59 -11.77
C LYS A 52 -16.62 -8.23 -11.12
N ASN A 53 -17.63 -7.53 -10.60
CA ASN A 53 -17.43 -6.25 -9.89
C ASN A 53 -16.60 -6.44 -8.62
N LEU A 54 -16.97 -7.41 -7.80
CA LEU A 54 -16.25 -7.71 -6.57
C LEU A 54 -14.82 -8.14 -6.86
N LEU A 55 -14.60 -8.95 -7.89
CA LEU A 55 -13.26 -9.34 -8.31
C LEU A 55 -12.39 -8.12 -8.65
N ILE A 56 -12.95 -7.15 -9.39
CA ILE A 56 -12.26 -5.89 -9.74
C ILE A 56 -11.93 -5.10 -8.48
N LEU A 57 -12.89 -4.90 -7.57
CA LEU A 57 -12.68 -4.14 -6.34
C LEU A 57 -11.64 -4.80 -5.42
N MET A 58 -11.74 -6.11 -5.20
CA MET A 58 -10.77 -6.88 -4.41
C MET A 58 -9.38 -6.84 -5.02
N SER A 59 -9.27 -6.91 -6.35
CA SER A 59 -7.98 -6.79 -7.06
C SER A 59 -7.32 -5.43 -6.80
N ASN A 60 -8.09 -4.34 -6.87
CA ASN A 60 -7.57 -3.01 -6.57
C ASN A 60 -7.11 -2.88 -5.11
N VAL A 61 -7.87 -3.43 -4.16
CA VAL A 61 -7.47 -3.48 -2.76
C VAL A 61 -6.14 -4.20 -2.60
N PHE A 62 -5.99 -5.40 -3.18
CA PHE A 62 -4.74 -6.15 -3.10
C PHE A 62 -3.55 -5.43 -3.75
N ILE A 63 -3.76 -4.76 -4.89
CA ILE A 63 -2.72 -3.95 -5.54
C ILE A 63 -2.31 -2.80 -4.61
N LEU A 64 -3.27 -2.11 -4.00
CA LEU A 64 -3.00 -1.00 -3.10
C LEU A 64 -2.23 -1.46 -1.85
N TYR A 65 -2.60 -2.60 -1.27
CA TYR A 65 -1.84 -3.23 -0.17
C TYR A 65 -0.42 -3.63 -0.58
N LEU A 66 -0.24 -4.16 -1.80
CA LEU A 66 1.08 -4.52 -2.31
C LEU A 66 1.97 -3.27 -2.45
N ILE A 67 1.43 -2.19 -3.03
CA ILE A 67 2.11 -0.90 -3.17
C ILE A 67 2.52 -0.37 -1.78
N PHE A 68 1.60 -0.38 -0.81
CA PHE A 68 1.87 0.04 0.56
C PHE A 68 3.02 -0.76 1.20
N ALA A 69 2.97 -2.09 1.12
CA ALA A 69 4.00 -2.96 1.69
C ALA A 69 5.37 -2.72 1.03
N LEU A 70 5.41 -2.61 -0.30
CA LEU A 70 6.65 -2.36 -1.04
C LEU A 70 7.25 -0.99 -0.72
N SER A 71 6.43 0.05 -0.55
CA SER A 71 6.86 1.38 -0.12
C SER A 71 7.54 1.35 1.26
N HIS A 72 6.93 0.70 2.24
CA HIS A 72 7.52 0.58 3.58
C HIS A 72 8.79 -0.27 3.61
N ILE A 73 8.82 -1.38 2.88
CA ILE A 73 10.03 -2.20 2.74
C ILE A 73 11.17 -1.38 2.10
N SER A 74 10.87 -0.66 1.01
CA SER A 74 11.85 0.17 0.31
C SER A 74 12.38 1.30 1.19
N SER A 75 11.51 1.95 1.97
CA SER A 75 11.90 2.98 2.93
C SER A 75 12.81 2.42 4.03
N ALA A 76 12.45 1.28 4.63
CA ALA A 76 13.28 0.63 5.63
C ALA A 76 14.64 0.20 5.05
N PHE A 77 14.65 -0.39 3.86
CA PHE A 77 15.86 -0.82 3.18
C PHE A 77 16.80 0.35 2.87
N LEU A 78 16.28 1.48 2.39
CA LEU A 78 17.07 2.68 2.17
C LEU A 78 17.73 3.18 3.46
N ASN A 79 16.99 3.19 4.57
CA ASN A 79 17.55 3.58 5.86
C ASN A 79 18.64 2.60 6.33
N PHE A 80 18.50 1.29 6.07
CA PHE A 80 19.57 0.33 6.34
C PHE A 80 20.83 0.61 5.53
N ILE A 81 20.69 0.90 4.23
CA ILE A 81 21.85 1.29 3.41
C ILE A 81 22.55 2.49 4.03
N VAL A 82 21.79 3.54 4.38
CA VAL A 82 22.33 4.75 5.00
C VAL A 82 23.13 4.43 6.26
N ILE A 83 22.60 3.58 7.16
CA ILE A 83 23.29 3.14 8.39
C ILE A 83 24.68 2.54 8.09
N PHE A 84 24.82 1.78 7.00
CA PHE A 84 26.07 1.11 6.66
C PHE A 84 27.02 1.94 5.79
N THR A 85 26.55 3.01 5.17
CA THR A 85 27.35 3.77 4.18
C THR A 85 27.64 5.22 4.57
N TYR A 86 26.97 5.78 5.57
CA TYR A 86 27.17 7.18 5.95
C TYR A 86 28.58 7.40 6.53
N ILE A 87 29.21 8.51 6.15
CA ILE A 87 30.53 8.92 6.67
C ILE A 87 30.38 10.20 7.47
N ASN A 88 29.52 11.10 7.01
CA ASN A 88 29.18 12.36 7.67
C ASN A 88 27.71 12.38 8.08
N PRO A 89 27.32 13.13 9.13
CA PRO A 89 25.92 13.23 9.57
C PRO A 89 24.97 13.71 8.47
N CYS A 90 25.47 14.53 7.54
CA CYS A 90 24.69 15.04 6.43
C CYS A 90 24.39 14.00 5.34
N ASP A 91 25.11 12.88 5.31
CA ASP A 91 24.83 11.77 4.39
C ASP A 91 23.56 11.00 4.79
N CYS A 92 23.09 11.18 6.04
CA CYS A 92 21.82 10.63 6.53
C CYS A 92 20.60 11.35 5.92
N LEU A 93 20.78 12.52 5.30
CA LEU A 93 19.69 13.26 4.69
C LEU A 93 19.34 12.65 3.32
N THR A 94 18.18 12.01 3.25
CA THR A 94 17.68 11.46 1.98
C THR A 94 17.20 12.59 1.06
N GLN A 95 17.47 12.47 -0.24
CA GLN A 95 16.99 13.42 -1.24
C GLN A 95 15.46 13.48 -1.25
N VAL A 96 14.91 14.69 -1.27
CA VAL A 96 13.45 14.93 -1.15
C VAL A 96 12.65 14.15 -2.20
N TRP A 97 13.07 14.19 -3.47
CA TRP A 97 12.37 13.48 -4.54
C TRP A 97 12.33 11.96 -4.32
N LEU A 98 13.36 11.38 -3.71
CA LEU A 98 13.42 9.95 -3.41
C LEU A 98 12.45 9.60 -2.28
N VAL A 99 12.34 10.46 -1.27
CA VAL A 99 11.35 10.33 -0.20
C VAL A 99 9.94 10.38 -0.76
N TYR A 100 9.64 11.34 -1.64
CA TYR A 100 8.34 11.42 -2.32
C TYR A 100 8.05 10.14 -3.11
N LEU A 101 9.00 9.65 -3.90
CA LEU A 101 8.82 8.43 -4.70
C LEU A 101 8.50 7.20 -3.84
N ILE A 102 9.16 7.06 -2.69
CA ILE A 102 9.00 5.88 -1.82
C ILE A 102 7.76 6.00 -0.92
N LEU A 103 7.49 7.16 -0.33
CA LEU A 103 6.44 7.32 0.68
C LEU A 103 5.08 7.73 0.11
N MET A 104 5.00 8.45 -1.01
CA MET A 104 3.71 8.83 -1.59
C MET A 104 2.77 7.64 -1.84
N PRO A 105 3.24 6.51 -2.38
CA PRO A 105 2.35 5.38 -2.59
C PRO A 105 1.74 4.82 -1.28
N ALA A 106 2.44 4.95 -0.14
CA ALA A 106 1.88 4.58 1.15
C ALA A 106 0.79 5.56 1.62
N TYR A 107 0.93 6.85 1.32
CA TYR A 107 -0.14 7.84 1.60
C TYR A 107 -1.38 7.62 0.74
N ILE A 108 -1.21 7.26 -0.53
CA ILE A 108 -2.32 6.89 -1.43
C ILE A 108 -3.09 5.70 -0.85
N TYR A 109 -2.40 4.73 -0.23
CA TYR A 109 -3.07 3.61 0.45
C TYR A 109 -3.96 4.07 1.61
N ASN A 110 -3.50 5.01 2.45
CA ASN A 110 -4.24 5.45 3.63
C ASN A 110 -5.61 6.09 3.27
N ALA A 111 -5.68 6.81 2.16
CA ALA A 111 -6.92 7.40 1.68
C ALA A 111 -7.72 6.46 0.76
N GLY A 112 -7.05 5.66 -0.08
CA GLY A 112 -7.69 4.76 -1.03
C GLY A 112 -8.30 3.51 -0.39
N SER A 113 -7.67 2.97 0.66
CA SER A 113 -8.13 1.73 1.29
C SER A 113 -9.54 1.87 1.89
N PRO A 114 -9.86 2.90 2.70
CA PRO A 114 -11.22 3.11 3.19
C PRO A 114 -12.27 3.26 2.07
N LEU A 115 -11.92 3.97 1.01
CA LEU A 115 -12.83 4.20 -0.13
C LEU A 115 -13.13 2.92 -0.90
N PHE A 116 -12.12 2.07 -1.13
CA PHE A 116 -12.36 0.75 -1.73
C PHE A 116 -13.17 -0.17 -0.82
N HIS A 117 -12.93 -0.17 0.49
CA HIS A 117 -13.74 -0.95 1.44
C HIS A 117 -15.20 -0.49 1.44
N PHE A 118 -15.44 0.82 1.37
CA PHE A 118 -16.77 1.39 1.22
C PHE A 118 -17.44 0.98 -0.10
N ALA A 119 -16.69 1.01 -1.22
CA ALA A 119 -17.20 0.55 -2.51
C ALA A 119 -17.57 -0.94 -2.50
N ILE A 120 -16.78 -1.78 -1.80
CA ILE A 120 -17.10 -3.21 -1.60
C ILE A 120 -18.36 -3.36 -0.76
N MET A 121 -18.53 -2.59 0.32
CA MET A 121 -19.75 -2.62 1.12
C MET A 121 -21.00 -2.28 0.28
N ILE A 122 -20.93 -1.23 -0.55
CA ILE A 122 -22.02 -0.87 -1.47
C ILE A 122 -22.26 -2.00 -2.49
N GLU A 123 -21.21 -2.58 -3.05
CA GLU A 123 -21.32 -3.70 -3.98
C GLU A 123 -22.12 -4.86 -3.36
N ARG A 124 -21.80 -5.23 -2.12
CA ARG A 124 -22.50 -6.28 -1.37
C ARG A 124 -23.95 -5.92 -1.07
N LEU A 125 -24.23 -4.67 -0.74
CA LEU A 125 -25.60 -4.18 -0.54
C LEU A 125 -26.42 -4.26 -1.83
N LEU A 126 -25.85 -3.84 -2.97
CA LEU A 126 -26.51 -3.91 -4.27
C LEU A 126 -26.75 -5.37 -4.70
N ALA A 127 -25.77 -6.24 -4.46
CA ALA A 127 -25.85 -7.66 -4.78
C ALA A 127 -26.87 -8.41 -3.91
N THR A 128 -27.25 -7.90 -2.74
CA THR A 128 -28.22 -8.54 -1.84
C THR A 128 -29.62 -7.95 -1.98
N VAL A 129 -29.75 -6.63 -1.97
CA VAL A 129 -31.05 -5.94 -1.99
C VAL A 129 -31.61 -5.80 -3.41
N TYR A 130 -30.73 -5.60 -4.41
CA TYR A 130 -31.12 -5.25 -5.79
C TYR A 130 -30.62 -6.26 -6.83
N VAL A 131 -30.57 -7.56 -6.50
CA VAL A 131 -30.09 -8.67 -7.35
C VAL A 131 -30.42 -8.51 -8.84
N LYS A 132 -31.71 -8.35 -9.17
CA LYS A 132 -32.16 -8.34 -10.58
C LYS A 132 -31.59 -7.18 -11.40
N ILE A 133 -31.39 -6.03 -10.77
CA ILE A 133 -30.80 -4.84 -11.40
C ILE A 133 -29.27 -4.99 -11.44
N TYR A 134 -28.70 -5.50 -10.36
CA TYR A 134 -27.28 -5.69 -10.18
C TYR A 134 -26.67 -6.62 -11.24
N GLU A 135 -27.28 -7.79 -11.45
CA GLU A 135 -26.81 -8.77 -12.45
C GLU A 135 -26.85 -8.20 -13.88
N LYS A 136 -27.86 -7.39 -14.22
CA LYS A 136 -27.97 -6.73 -15.53
C LYS A 136 -26.88 -5.70 -15.79
N LYS A 137 -26.31 -5.08 -14.74
CA LYS A 137 -25.27 -4.05 -14.86
C LYS A 137 -23.88 -4.64 -15.13
N GLY A 138 -23.70 -5.96 -15.01
CA GLY A 138 -22.43 -6.63 -15.30
C GLY A 138 -21.26 -6.03 -14.52
N LYS A 139 -20.18 -5.61 -15.22
CA LYS A 139 -18.92 -5.11 -14.62
C LYS A 139 -18.86 -3.59 -14.40
N ILE A 140 -19.94 -2.86 -14.72
CA ILE A 140 -19.91 -1.39 -14.79
C ILE A 140 -19.63 -0.76 -13.42
N PHE A 141 -20.26 -1.28 -12.36
CA PHE A 141 -20.12 -0.73 -11.02
C PHE A 141 -18.67 -0.77 -10.50
N GLY A 142 -17.98 -1.91 -10.68
CA GLY A 142 -16.60 -2.06 -10.23
C GLY A 142 -15.64 -1.12 -10.94
N VAL A 143 -15.82 -0.93 -12.26
CA VAL A 143 -15.00 0.00 -13.05
C VAL A 143 -15.23 1.46 -12.64
N ILE A 144 -16.49 1.89 -12.55
CA ILE A 144 -16.83 3.27 -12.16
C ILE A 144 -16.31 3.57 -10.75
N SER A 145 -16.53 2.65 -9.81
CA SER A 145 -16.03 2.83 -8.43
C SER A 145 -14.51 2.94 -8.40
N THR A 146 -13.80 2.13 -9.18
CA THR A 146 -12.33 2.21 -9.27
C THR A 146 -11.88 3.58 -9.79
N ILE A 147 -12.50 4.08 -10.87
CA ILE A 147 -12.18 5.38 -11.44
C ILE A 147 -12.40 6.50 -10.42
N ILE A 148 -13.54 6.48 -9.72
CA ILE A 148 -13.86 7.45 -8.68
C ILE A 148 -12.78 7.42 -7.59
N VAL A 149 -12.47 6.24 -7.04
CA VAL A 149 -11.47 6.13 -5.98
C VAL A 149 -10.11 6.64 -6.44
N VAL A 150 -9.67 6.32 -7.66
CA VAL A 150 -8.39 6.81 -8.19
C VAL A 150 -8.38 8.33 -8.33
N ILE A 151 -9.46 8.94 -8.84
CA ILE A 151 -9.56 10.40 -8.99
C ILE A 151 -9.52 11.12 -7.63
N PHE A 152 -10.13 10.55 -6.60
CA PHE A 152 -10.11 11.15 -5.26
C PHE A 152 -8.76 10.98 -4.52
N ASN A 153 -7.86 10.13 -5.01
CA ASN A 153 -6.57 9.83 -4.37
C ASN A 153 -5.35 10.30 -5.16
N GLY A 154 -5.51 10.82 -6.38
CA GLY A 154 -4.44 11.36 -7.23
C GLY A 154 -4.49 12.87 -7.30
#